data_AF-A0A1W9NZ90-F1
#
_entry.id   AF-A0A1W9NZ90-F1
#
_cell.length_a   1.000
_cell.length_b   1.000
_cell.length_c   1.000
_cell.angle_alpha   90.00
_cell.angle_beta   90.00
_cell.angle_gamma   90.00
#
_symmetry.space_group_name_H-M   'P 1'
#
loop_
_entity.id
_entity.type
_entity.pdbx_description
1 polymer ?
#
loop_
_entity_poly.entity_id
_entity_poly.type
_entity_poly.pdbx_seq_one_letter_code
_entity_poly.pdbx_strand_id
1 'polypeptide(L)'
;MQPIEEIAKTLDIDPVELKRESLKFFLEKELRSIEVEIYRIGNKHGVKSVMELDEKLRKGEIKEEEMLDDFMELEFLETKRERKY
;
A
#
# COMPACT_ATOMS: atom_id res chain seq x y z
N MET A 1 -26.17 0.94 0.31
CA MET A 1 -25.29 0.30 1.32
C MET A 1 -26.15 0.01 2.53
N GLN A 2 -26.16 -1.22 3.04
CA GLN A 2 -26.94 -1.53 4.24
C GLN A 2 -26.25 -0.92 5.48
N PRO A 3 -27.00 -0.42 6.48
CA PRO A 3 -26.44 -0.05 7.77
C PRO A 3 -25.70 -1.24 8.40
N ILE A 4 -24.58 -0.97 9.06
CA ILE A 4 -23.75 -2.01 9.69
C ILE A 4 -24.49 -2.74 10.81
N GLU A 5 -25.48 -2.10 11.43
CA GLU A 5 -26.39 -2.68 12.40
C GLU A 5 -27.30 -3.77 11.78
N GLU A 6 -27.75 -3.59 10.54
CA GLU A 6 -28.55 -4.60 9.83
C GLU A 6 -27.70 -5.80 9.43
N ILE A 7 -26.44 -5.54 9.02
CA ILE A 7 -25.46 -6.58 8.68
C ILE A 7 -25.11 -7.38 9.94
N ALA A 8 -24.80 -6.70 11.04
CA ALA A 8 -24.51 -7.31 12.34
C ALA A 8 -25.65 -8.23 12.81
N LYS A 9 -26.89 -7.76 12.72
CA LYS A 9 -28.08 -8.57 13.05
C LYS A 9 -28.22 -9.79 12.14
N THR A 10 -27.96 -9.64 10.84
CA THR A 10 -28.07 -10.74 9.86
C THR A 10 -27.00 -11.81 10.10
N LEU A 11 -25.81 -11.39 10.53
CA LEU A 11 -24.67 -12.27 10.81
C LEU A 11 -24.63 -12.80 12.24
N ASP A 12 -25.53 -12.35 13.12
CA ASP A 12 -25.54 -12.63 14.56
C ASP A 12 -24.21 -12.26 15.25
N ILE A 13 -23.68 -11.07 14.91
CA ILE A 13 -22.44 -10.51 15.45
C ILE A 13 -22.79 -9.20 16.19
N ASP A 14 -22.07 -8.90 17.26
CA ASP A 14 -22.18 -7.60 17.93
C ASP A 14 -21.82 -6.44 16.96
N PRO A 15 -22.66 -5.39 16.83
CA PRO A 15 -22.39 -4.29 15.91
C PRO A 15 -21.08 -3.51 16.18
N VAL A 16 -20.62 -3.44 17.44
CA VAL A 16 -19.36 -2.77 17.79
C VAL A 16 -18.18 -3.65 17.40
N GLU A 17 -18.27 -4.96 17.64
CA GLU A 17 -17.29 -5.94 17.18
C GLU A 17 -17.17 -5.94 15.66
N LEU A 18 -18.30 -6.02 14.94
CA LEU A 18 -18.29 -5.99 13.47
C LEU A 18 -17.65 -4.70 12.94
N LYS A 19 -17.94 -3.55 13.53
CA LYS A 19 -17.28 -2.27 13.20
C LYS A 19 -15.77 -2.34 13.39
N ARG A 20 -15.31 -2.85 14.54
CA ARG A 20 -13.88 -2.94 14.87
C ARG A 20 -13.14 -3.89 13.93
N GLU A 21 -13.65 -5.11 13.77
CA GLU A 21 -12.98 -6.13 12.95
C GLU A 21 -13.03 -5.78 11.47
N SER A 22 -14.13 -5.19 10.97
CA SER A 22 -14.20 -4.74 9.57
C SER A 22 -13.22 -3.60 9.28
N LEU A 23 -13.10 -2.62 10.18
CA LEU A 23 -12.11 -1.55 10.05
C LEU A 23 -10.68 -2.08 10.11
N LYS A 24 -10.37 -2.95 11.07
CA LYS A 24 -9.06 -3.59 11.18
C LYS A 24 -8.71 -4.35 9.90
N PHE A 25 -9.61 -5.20 9.43
CA PHE A 25 -9.43 -5.97 8.20
C PHE A 25 -9.22 -5.06 6.99
N PHE A 26 -10.00 -3.98 6.88
CA PHE A 26 -9.86 -3.00 5.81
C PHE A 26 -8.47 -2.34 5.83
N LEU A 27 -8.02 -1.85 6.99
CA LEU A 27 -6.71 -1.21 7.13
C LEU A 27 -5.55 -2.18 6.86
N GLU A 28 -5.64 -3.41 7.35
CA GLU A 28 -4.64 -4.46 7.07
C GLU A 28 -4.58 -4.80 5.58
N LYS A 29 -5.75 -4.86 4.91
CA LYS A 29 -5.83 -5.09 3.48
C LYS A 29 -5.21 -3.94 2.68
N GLU A 30 -5.51 -2.69 3.05
CA GLU A 30 -4.93 -1.50 2.40
C GLU A 30 -3.41 -1.48 2.57
N LEU A 31 -2.90 -1.76 3.77
CA LEU A 31 -1.46 -1.85 4.03
C LEU A 31 -0.80 -2.94 3.18
N ARG A 32 -1.39 -4.13 3.13
CA ARG A 32 -0.88 -5.24 2.31
C ARG A 32 -0.90 -4.89 0.82
N SER A 33 -1.90 -4.17 0.34
CA SER A 33 -1.95 -3.70 -1.04
C SER A 33 -0.79 -2.76 -1.36
N ILE A 34 -0.45 -1.85 -0.44
CA ILE A 34 0.70 -0.95 -0.59
C ILE A 34 1.99 -1.76 -0.62
N GLU A 35 2.17 -2.73 0.27
CA GLU A 35 3.37 -3.58 0.32
C GLU A 35 3.56 -4.38 -0.97
N VAL A 36 2.47 -4.95 -1.52
CA VAL A 36 2.51 -5.69 -2.78
C VAL A 36 2.95 -4.78 -3.94
N GLU A 37 2.46 -3.54 -3.97
CA GLU A 37 2.79 -2.61 -5.04
C GLU A 37 4.24 -2.11 -4.95
N ILE A 38 4.70 -1.78 -3.75
CA ILE A 38 6.12 -1.50 -3.48
C ILE A 38 6.99 -2.67 -3.94
N TYR A 39 6.59 -3.91 -3.63
CA TYR A 39 7.32 -5.11 -4.03
C TYR A 39 7.33 -5.31 -5.55
N ARG A 40 6.20 -5.03 -6.23
CA ARG A 40 6.10 -5.10 -7.71
C ARG A 40 7.11 -4.15 -8.36
N ILE A 41 7.11 -2.88 -7.95
CA ILE A 41 8.01 -1.86 -8.52
C ILE A 41 9.46 -2.15 -8.15
N GLY A 42 9.71 -2.50 -6.88
CA GLY A 42 11.03 -2.87 -6.39
C GLY A 42 11.63 -4.04 -7.17
N ASN A 43 10.85 -5.09 -7.44
CA ASN A 43 11.31 -6.22 -8.25
C ASN A 43 11.57 -5.84 -9.71
N LYS A 44 10.73 -4.99 -10.31
CA LYS A 44 10.92 -4.51 -11.70
C LYS A 44 12.30 -3.88 -11.88
N HIS A 45 12.73 -3.08 -10.90
CA HIS A 45 14.00 -2.36 -10.94
C HIS A 45 15.13 -3.05 -10.18
N GLY A 46 14.87 -4.14 -9.46
CA GLY A 46 15.84 -4.80 -8.59
C GLY A 46 16.33 -3.89 -7.46
N VAL A 47 15.40 -3.22 -6.78
CA VAL A 47 15.62 -2.27 -5.68
C VAL A 47 14.62 -2.53 -4.55
N LYS A 48 14.94 -2.07 -3.34
CA LYS A 48 14.07 -2.18 -2.16
C LYS A 48 13.45 -0.85 -1.73
N SER A 49 13.90 0.26 -2.32
CA SER A 49 13.37 1.58 -2.00
C SER A 49 13.50 2.57 -3.15
N VAL A 50 12.76 3.67 -3.05
CA VAL A 50 12.89 4.84 -3.94
C VAL A 50 14.31 5.42 -3.91
N MET A 51 14.98 5.37 -2.75
CA MET A 51 16.36 5.82 -2.61
C MET A 51 17.35 4.94 -3.38
N GLU A 52 17.16 3.63 -3.37
CA GLU A 52 17.99 2.71 -4.18
C GLU A 52 17.76 2.92 -5.68
N LEU A 53 16.54 3.28 -6.09
CA LEU A 53 16.22 3.61 -7.49
C LEU A 53 16.90 4.91 -7.94
N ASP A 54 16.88 5.95 -7.11
CA ASP A 54 17.64 7.21 -7.33
C ASP A 54 19.15 6.94 -7.42
N GLU A 55 19.68 6.03 -6.61
CA GLU A 55 21.10 5.67 -6.67
C GLU A 55 21.47 5.04 -8.03
N LYS A 56 20.62 4.19 -8.60
CA LYS A 56 20.83 3.62 -9.94
C LYS A 56 20.86 4.68 -11.03
N LEU A 57 19.96 5.67 -10.95
CA LEU A 57 19.97 6.81 -11.87
C LEU A 57 21.28 7.59 -11.78
N ARG A 58 21.74 7.88 -10.56
CA ARG A 58 23.01 8.61 -10.33
C ARG A 58 24.23 7.86 -10.84
N LYS A 59 24.22 6.52 -10.79
CA LYS A 59 25.29 5.66 -11.35
C LYS A 59 25.20 5.52 -12.87
N GLY A 60 24.11 5.97 -13.49
CA GLY A 60 23.85 5.79 -14.92
C GLY A 60 23.47 4.35 -15.29
N GLU A 61 23.00 3.55 -14.33
CA GLU A 61 22.55 2.17 -14.56
C GLU A 61 21.15 2.09 -15.19
N ILE A 62 20.37 3.17 -15.07
CA ILE A 62 19.04 3.35 -15.64
C ILE A 62 18.88 4.80 -16.09
N LYS A 63 18.05 5.05 -17.11
CA LYS A 63 17.72 6.41 -17.53
C LYS A 63 16.44 6.90 -16.86
N GLU A 64 16.34 8.21 -16.68
CA GLU A 64 15.17 8.86 -16.10
C GLU A 64 13.87 8.48 -16.85
N GLU A 65 13.89 8.48 -18.19
CA GLU A 65 12.76 8.09 -19.05
C GLU A 65 12.25 6.66 -18.80
N GLU A 66 13.08 5.77 -18.26
CA GLU A 66 12.75 4.37 -18.00
C GLU A 66 12.18 4.13 -16.59
N MET A 67 12.36 5.08 -15.67
CA MET A 67 12.02 4.90 -14.25
C MET A 67 11.13 6.00 -13.65
N LEU A 68 10.93 7.14 -14.32
CA LEU A 68 10.28 8.32 -13.72
C LEU A 68 8.89 8.01 -13.14
N ASP A 69 8.05 7.27 -13.87
CA ASP A 69 6.71 6.92 -13.42
C ASP A 69 6.74 6.01 -12.19
N ASP A 70 7.57 4.98 -12.23
CA ASP A 70 7.76 4.05 -11.11
C ASP A 70 8.39 4.73 -9.89
N PHE A 71 9.25 5.73 -10.11
CA PHE A 71 9.85 6.52 -9.04
C PHE A 71 8.79 7.31 -8.27
N MET A 72 7.96 8.07 -8.98
CA MET A 72 6.88 8.85 -8.39
C MET A 72 5.89 7.94 -7.66
N GLU A 73 5.56 6.80 -8.25
CA GLU A 73 4.66 5.82 -7.64
C GLU A 73 5.27 5.21 -6.37
N LEU A 74 6.54 4.79 -6.41
CA LEU A 74 7.23 4.21 -5.27
C LEU A 74 7.41 5.22 -4.12
N GLU A 75 7.76 6.46 -4.41
CA GLU A 75 7.85 7.55 -3.42
C GLU A 75 6.51 7.76 -2.69
N PHE A 76 5.41 7.80 -3.46
CA PHE A 76 4.07 7.95 -2.92
C PHE A 76 3.68 6.77 -2.02
N LEU A 77 3.95 5.54 -2.47
CA LEU A 77 3.62 4.32 -1.73
C LEU A 77 4.44 4.20 -0.44
N GLU A 78 5.73 4.51 -0.47
CA GLU A 78 6.58 4.53 0.73
C GLU A 78 6.10 5.56 1.74
N THR A 79 5.76 6.77 1.28
CA THR A 79 5.16 7.81 2.14
C THR A 79 3.83 7.33 2.73
N LYS A 80 2.98 6.67 1.95
CA LYS A 80 1.69 6.14 2.41
C LYS A 80 1.88 5.02 3.44
N ARG A 81 2.90 4.16 3.27
CA ARG A 81 3.27 3.11 4.24
C ARG A 81 3.74 3.69 5.57
N GLU A 82 4.47 4.80 5.56
CA GLU A 82 5.02 5.44 6.77
C GLU A 82 4.03 6.28 7.56
N ARG A 83 2.91 6.70 6.94
CA ARG A 83 1.80 7.32 7.66
C ARG A 83 1.18 6.32 8.63
N LYS A 84 1.65 6.35 9.87
CA LYS A 84 0.99 5.68 11.00
C LYS A 84 -0.37 6.36 11.23
N TYR A 85 -1.45 5.59 11.12
CA TYR A 85 -2.80 5.97 11.51
C TYR A 85 -3.02 5.79 13.01
#